data_AF-A0A9W8GHQ9-F1
#
_entry.id   AF-A0A9W8GHQ9-F1
#
_cell.length_a   1.000
_cell.length_b   1.000
_cell.length_c   1.000
_cell.angle_alpha   90.00
_cell.angle_beta   90.00
_cell.angle_gamma   90.00
#
_symmetry.space_group_name_H-M   'P 1'
#
loop_
_entity.id
_entity.type
_entity.pdbx_description
1 polymer ?
#
loop_
_entity_poly.entity_id
_entity_poly.type
_entity_poly.pdbx_seq_one_letter_code
_entity_poly.pdbx_strand_id
1 'polypeptide(L)'
;MYYDLAYLTSIITAKCMYLKPGGGRISGFHDIGHEAFGKVGYYTITAFNILNIMGTVGIYAILSSNNISNMLAQANLHVHPRLLMIASTAFMCAPTLVTKSLGETLFVSIIGTVTSIIVTIVVIAMACMYPIRNGVMHVGSTATSVGQALHFGAIPSGFAMSLSSASFSYIGTTIVPHIEGGMRRPESFAKVYGSAIAMIAALYVVMATTGYWAYGSHTLSPITLNFPKIWPTTMADICITIHVLFAGPLYLVQMALEVESGLEISKKGKRAERIWRLCIRIGTALVILALSEALPFFDDVISLIGALTNPVLIYLTPIACYIKLKGWRNCSRLTLAGLLLLLIFGLVVSGFGLVDTIEDIVKAFKGAR
;
A
#
# COMPACT_ATOMS: atom_id res chain seq x y z
N MET A 1 2.79 -3.28 17.02
CA MET A 1 3.96 -2.64 16.39
C MET A 1 3.58 -1.79 15.17
N TYR A 2 3.33 -2.34 13.97
CA TYR A 2 3.02 -1.50 12.80
C TYR A 2 1.74 -0.68 12.95
N TYR A 3 0.72 -1.24 13.59
CA TYR A 3 -0.47 -0.50 14.03
C TYR A 3 -0.09 0.77 14.81
N ASP A 4 0.74 0.62 15.86
CA ASP A 4 1.15 1.73 16.72
C ASP A 4 1.99 2.75 15.96
N LEU A 5 2.89 2.29 15.08
CA LEU A 5 3.75 3.14 14.26
C LEU A 5 2.93 3.99 13.28
N ALA A 6 2.03 3.36 12.54
CA ALA A 6 1.16 4.04 11.57
C ALA A 6 0.22 5.04 12.25
N TYR A 7 -0.32 4.67 13.42
CA TYR A 7 -1.12 5.56 14.24
C TYR A 7 -0.28 6.78 14.69
N LEU A 8 0.84 6.54 15.37
CA LEU A 8 1.68 7.60 15.93
C LEU A 8 2.18 8.58 14.85
N THR A 9 2.71 8.07 13.75
CA THR A 9 3.23 8.89 12.63
C THR A 9 2.13 9.72 11.97
N SER A 10 0.91 9.19 11.88
CA SER A 10 -0.25 9.93 11.38
C SER A 10 -0.74 10.99 12.35
N ILE A 11 -0.72 10.73 13.66
CA ILE A 11 -0.99 11.77 14.67
C ILE A 11 0.08 12.86 14.64
N ILE A 12 1.35 12.50 14.45
CA ILE A 12 2.44 13.46 14.29
C ILE A 12 2.23 14.31 13.04
N THR A 13 1.83 13.69 11.93
CA THR A 13 1.50 14.39 10.68
C THR A 13 0.35 15.37 10.87
N ALA A 14 -0.74 14.93 11.51
CA ALA A 14 -1.87 15.80 11.85
C ALA A 14 -1.42 16.99 12.72
N LYS A 15 -0.53 16.78 13.70
CA LYS A 15 0.05 17.87 14.50
C LYS A 15 0.88 18.84 13.65
N CYS A 16 1.67 18.34 12.71
CA CYS A 16 2.49 19.19 11.82
C CYS A 16 1.63 20.18 11.04
N MET A 17 0.42 19.80 10.66
CA MET A 17 -0.50 20.65 9.91
C MET A 17 -0.90 21.93 10.67
N TYR A 18 -0.82 21.91 12.00
CA TYR A 18 -1.14 23.05 12.87
C TYR A 18 0.10 23.81 13.36
N LEU A 19 1.30 23.42 12.91
CA LEU A 19 2.56 24.08 13.27
C LEU A 19 3.04 25.05 12.19
N LYS A 20 2.13 25.58 11.35
CA LYS A 20 2.48 26.49 10.27
C LYS A 20 3.10 27.79 10.81
N PRO A 21 4.29 28.19 10.36
CA PRO A 21 4.86 29.50 10.68
C PRO A 21 3.92 30.62 10.19
N GLY A 22 3.53 31.54 11.07
CA GLY A 22 2.59 32.61 10.74
C GLY A 22 1.10 32.24 10.85
N GLY A 23 0.78 31.02 11.30
CA GLY A 23 -0.59 30.60 11.59
C GLY A 23 -1.35 29.98 10.41
N GLY A 24 -2.50 29.40 10.72
CA GLY A 24 -3.32 28.64 9.77
C GLY A 24 -3.00 27.14 9.72
N ARG A 25 -3.72 26.41 8.87
CA ARG A 25 -3.61 24.96 8.71
C ARG A 25 -2.97 24.60 7.36
N ILE A 26 -1.97 23.73 7.38
CA ILE A 26 -1.38 23.14 6.18
C ILE A 26 -2.34 22.06 5.66
N SER A 27 -2.66 22.10 4.36
CA SER A 27 -3.72 21.24 3.79
C SER A 27 -3.20 20.05 2.98
N GLY A 28 -1.92 20.04 2.60
CA GLY A 28 -1.30 18.95 1.85
C GLY A 28 -0.11 18.34 2.59
N PHE A 29 0.16 17.05 2.35
CA PHE A 29 1.28 16.35 2.98
C PHE A 29 2.64 16.88 2.51
N HIS A 30 2.75 17.19 1.23
CA HIS A 30 3.94 17.80 0.63
C HIS A 30 4.20 19.21 1.16
N ASP A 31 3.13 19.96 1.42
CA ASP A 31 3.22 21.32 1.95
C ASP A 31 3.80 21.33 3.37
N ILE A 32 3.59 20.26 4.15
CA ILE A 32 4.25 20.10 5.46
C ILE A 32 5.77 20.11 5.30
N GLY A 33 6.28 19.42 4.29
CA GLY A 33 7.71 19.46 3.95
C GLY A 33 8.17 20.80 3.40
N HIS A 34 7.32 21.49 2.64
CA HIS A 34 7.62 22.84 2.17
C HIS A 34 7.77 23.82 3.35
N GLU A 35 6.87 23.77 4.33
CA GLU A 35 6.94 24.63 5.51
C GLU A 35 8.14 24.29 6.40
N ALA A 36 8.54 23.01 6.47
CA ALA A 36 9.68 22.58 7.29
C ALA A 36 11.05 22.83 6.64
N PHE A 37 11.20 22.51 5.34
CA PHE A 37 12.48 22.45 4.63
C PHE A 37 12.48 23.18 3.28
N GLY A 38 11.45 23.97 2.99
CA GLY A 38 11.31 24.70 1.73
C GLY A 38 11.15 23.79 0.51
N LYS A 39 11.59 24.26 -0.65
CA LYS A 39 11.44 23.56 -1.94
C LYS A 39 12.06 22.16 -1.94
N VAL A 40 13.20 21.97 -1.26
CA VAL A 40 13.88 20.67 -1.19
C VAL A 40 13.00 19.63 -0.48
N GLY A 41 12.38 20.01 0.65
CA GLY A 41 11.44 19.14 1.36
C GLY A 41 10.24 18.78 0.50
N TYR A 42 9.63 19.77 -0.15
CA TYR A 42 8.50 19.57 -1.05
C TYR A 42 8.80 18.54 -2.14
N TYR A 43 9.80 18.79 -2.98
CA TYR A 43 10.12 17.91 -4.12
C TYR A 43 10.59 16.52 -3.69
N THR A 44 11.31 16.40 -2.56
CA THR A 44 11.74 15.09 -2.04
C THR A 44 10.54 14.24 -1.65
N ILE A 45 9.63 14.79 -0.83
CA ILE A 45 8.43 14.05 -0.38
C ILE A 45 7.53 13.73 -1.58
N THR A 46 7.36 14.67 -2.52
CA THR A 46 6.60 14.45 -3.75
C THR A 46 7.19 13.31 -4.58
N ALA A 47 8.51 13.27 -4.78
CA ALA A 47 9.14 12.20 -5.56
C ALA A 47 8.89 10.81 -4.93
N PHE A 48 9.08 10.67 -3.62
CA PHE A 48 8.83 9.40 -2.93
C PHE A 48 7.34 9.03 -2.91
N ASN A 49 6.42 9.99 -2.77
CA ASN A 49 4.98 9.71 -2.82
C ASN A 49 4.54 9.28 -4.22
N ILE A 50 5.03 9.94 -5.29
CA ILE A 50 4.75 9.55 -6.67
C ILE A 50 5.29 8.14 -6.94
N LEU A 51 6.52 7.84 -6.50
CA LEU A 51 7.09 6.50 -6.62
C LEU A 51 6.23 5.46 -5.91
N ASN A 52 5.77 5.77 -4.70
CA ASN A 52 4.86 4.90 -3.94
C ASN A 52 3.54 4.67 -4.67
N ILE A 53 2.93 5.72 -5.20
CA ILE A 53 1.65 5.64 -5.92
C ILE A 53 1.81 4.81 -7.20
N MET A 54 2.84 5.07 -8.01
CA MET A 54 3.11 4.29 -9.22
C MET A 54 3.39 2.82 -8.89
N GLY A 55 4.16 2.55 -7.83
CA GLY A 55 4.41 1.20 -7.33
C GLY A 55 3.13 0.47 -6.93
N THR A 56 2.30 1.11 -6.10
CA THR A 56 1.00 0.55 -5.64
C THR A 56 0.06 0.26 -6.80
N VAL A 57 -0.09 1.18 -7.75
CA VAL A 57 -0.94 0.97 -8.92
C VAL A 57 -0.36 -0.09 -9.85
N GLY A 58 0.98 -0.19 -9.95
CA GLY A 58 1.65 -1.28 -10.66
C GLY A 58 1.39 -2.65 -10.03
N ILE A 59 1.38 -2.75 -8.71
CA ILE A 59 0.98 -3.95 -7.97
C ILE A 59 -0.48 -4.32 -8.28
N TYR A 60 -1.38 -3.33 -8.34
CA TYR A 60 -2.78 -3.55 -8.72
C TYR A 60 -2.92 -4.05 -10.16
N ALA A 61 -2.10 -3.58 -11.09
CA ALA A 61 -2.09 -4.04 -12.47
C ALA A 61 -1.64 -5.52 -12.58
N ILE A 62 -0.57 -5.90 -11.86
CA ILE A 62 -0.09 -7.29 -11.79
C ILE A 62 -1.17 -8.20 -11.19
N LEU A 63 -1.73 -7.81 -10.04
CA LEU A 63 -2.70 -8.62 -9.32
C LEU A 63 -4.01 -8.81 -10.11
N SER A 64 -4.57 -7.72 -10.65
CA SER A 64 -5.82 -7.80 -11.41
C SER A 64 -5.65 -8.60 -12.71
N SER A 65 -4.54 -8.42 -13.43
CA SER A 65 -4.29 -9.17 -14.66
C SER A 65 -4.11 -10.66 -14.42
N ASN A 66 -3.38 -11.05 -13.37
CA ASN A 66 -3.21 -12.44 -12.98
C ASN A 66 -4.55 -13.06 -12.53
N ASN A 67 -5.34 -12.35 -11.72
CA ASN A 67 -6.65 -12.84 -11.30
C ASN A 67 -7.59 -13.06 -12.49
N ILE A 68 -7.70 -12.07 -13.39
CA ILE A 68 -8.55 -12.18 -14.59
C ILE A 68 -8.05 -13.31 -15.49
N SER A 69 -6.74 -13.44 -15.70
CA SER A 69 -6.15 -14.51 -16.51
C SER A 69 -6.50 -15.89 -15.94
N ASN A 70 -6.36 -16.06 -14.62
CA ASN A 70 -6.66 -17.32 -13.94
C ASN A 70 -8.15 -17.67 -14.01
N MET A 71 -9.03 -16.68 -13.88
CA MET A 71 -10.47 -16.89 -14.01
C MET A 71 -10.90 -17.22 -15.45
N LEU A 72 -10.30 -16.56 -16.46
CA LEU A 72 -10.57 -16.87 -17.86
C LEU A 72 -10.07 -18.27 -18.23
N ALA A 73 -8.91 -18.68 -17.72
CA ALA A 73 -8.39 -20.03 -17.90
C ALA A 73 -9.34 -21.11 -17.34
N GLN A 74 -10.01 -20.85 -16.20
CA GLN A 74 -11.06 -21.73 -15.67
C GLN A 74 -12.26 -21.88 -16.63
N ALA A 75 -12.51 -20.88 -17.47
CA ALA A 75 -13.54 -20.91 -18.50
C ALA A 75 -13.02 -21.40 -19.88
N ASN A 76 -11.82 -21.99 -19.93
CA ASN A 76 -11.10 -22.40 -21.16
C ASN A 76 -10.74 -21.25 -22.11
N LEU A 77 -10.74 -20.00 -21.64
CA LEU A 77 -10.34 -18.81 -22.39
C LEU A 77 -8.91 -18.43 -22.03
N HIS A 78 -7.98 -18.58 -22.97
CA HIS A 78 -6.56 -18.29 -22.75
C HIS A 78 -6.22 -16.92 -23.35
N VAL A 79 -6.12 -15.91 -22.49
CA VAL A 79 -5.69 -14.55 -22.85
C VAL A 79 -4.34 -14.29 -22.20
N HIS A 80 -3.40 -13.73 -22.97
CA HIS A 80 -2.06 -13.46 -22.45
C HIS A 80 -2.10 -12.41 -21.31
N PRO A 81 -1.50 -12.67 -20.13
CA PRO A 81 -1.55 -11.77 -18.96
C PRO A 81 -1.15 -10.33 -19.26
N ARG A 82 -0.16 -10.15 -20.15
CA ARG A 82 0.27 -8.86 -20.70
C ARG A 82 -0.87 -7.99 -21.24
N LEU A 83 -1.78 -8.56 -22.02
CA LEU A 83 -2.91 -7.80 -22.58
C LEU A 83 -3.88 -7.38 -21.47
N LEU A 84 -4.12 -8.27 -20.51
CA LEU A 84 -4.97 -7.99 -19.35
C LEU A 84 -4.34 -6.92 -18.44
N MET A 85 -3.02 -6.90 -18.31
CA MET A 85 -2.30 -5.87 -17.55
C MET A 85 -2.41 -4.49 -18.22
N ILE A 86 -2.29 -4.43 -19.55
CA ILE A 86 -2.55 -3.21 -20.32
C ILE A 86 -4.00 -2.76 -20.13
N ALA A 87 -4.97 -3.68 -20.24
CA ALA A 87 -6.39 -3.38 -20.06
C ALA A 87 -6.71 -2.88 -18.64
N SER A 88 -6.21 -3.55 -17.60
CA SER A 88 -6.37 -3.16 -16.20
C SER A 88 -5.77 -1.78 -15.92
N THR A 89 -4.55 -1.52 -16.43
CA THR A 89 -3.90 -0.21 -16.23
C THR A 89 -4.65 0.90 -16.96
N ALA A 90 -5.10 0.64 -18.19
CA ALA A 90 -5.92 1.57 -18.95
C ALA A 90 -7.25 1.87 -18.22
N PHE A 91 -7.89 0.83 -17.66
CA PHE A 91 -9.09 0.99 -16.85
C PHE A 91 -8.84 1.88 -15.62
N MET A 92 -7.77 1.63 -14.86
CA MET A 92 -7.46 2.44 -13.67
C MET A 92 -7.09 3.90 -14.03
N CYS A 93 -6.46 4.12 -15.18
CA CYS A 93 -6.09 5.45 -15.64
C CYS A 93 -7.28 6.22 -16.25
N ALA A 94 -8.28 5.54 -16.81
CA ALA A 94 -9.37 6.19 -17.54
C ALA A 94 -10.18 7.19 -16.69
N PRO A 95 -10.60 6.87 -15.44
CA PRO A 95 -11.32 7.83 -14.60
C PRO A 95 -10.52 9.10 -14.34
N THR A 96 -9.20 9.00 -14.22
CA THR A 96 -8.35 10.17 -14.00
C THR A 96 -8.43 11.17 -15.14
N LEU A 97 -8.77 10.73 -16.37
CA LEU A 97 -8.94 11.61 -17.52
C LEU A 97 -10.13 12.56 -17.36
N VAL A 98 -11.19 12.10 -16.68
CA VAL A 98 -12.49 12.78 -16.60
C VAL A 98 -12.69 13.44 -15.24
N THR A 99 -12.27 12.79 -14.16
CA THR A 99 -12.55 13.25 -12.79
C THR A 99 -11.55 14.33 -12.35
N LYS A 100 -12.08 15.33 -11.64
CA LYS A 100 -11.33 16.48 -11.12
C LYS A 100 -11.42 16.61 -9.59
N SER A 101 -12.10 15.68 -8.94
CA SER A 101 -12.34 15.74 -7.51
C SER A 101 -12.44 14.33 -6.92
N LEU A 102 -12.12 14.23 -5.64
CA LEU A 102 -12.26 13.01 -4.84
C LEU A 102 -13.72 12.78 -4.37
N GLY A 103 -14.70 13.42 -5.01
CA GLY A 103 -16.09 13.48 -4.52
C GLY A 103 -16.80 12.12 -4.45
N GLU A 104 -16.35 11.12 -5.21
CA GLU A 104 -16.92 9.77 -5.25
C GLU A 104 -16.17 8.75 -4.37
N THR A 105 -15.20 9.21 -3.57
CA THR A 105 -14.36 8.35 -2.71
C THR A 105 -15.16 7.54 -1.70
N LEU A 106 -16.30 8.05 -1.19
CA LEU A 106 -17.09 7.35 -0.19
C LEU A 106 -17.66 6.03 -0.71
N PHE A 107 -18.24 6.03 -1.92
CA PHE A 107 -18.83 4.84 -2.52
C PHE A 107 -17.76 3.77 -2.80
N VAL A 108 -16.63 4.18 -3.38
CA VAL A 108 -15.49 3.31 -3.63
C VAL A 108 -14.92 2.76 -2.32
N SER A 109 -14.85 3.56 -1.26
CA SER A 109 -14.37 3.13 0.06
C SER A 109 -15.30 2.10 0.71
N ILE A 110 -16.62 2.25 0.54
CA ILE A 110 -17.60 1.27 1.03
C ILE A 110 -17.44 -0.06 0.30
N ILE A 111 -17.38 -0.04 -1.05
CA ILE A 111 -17.12 -1.25 -1.85
C ILE A 111 -15.80 -1.89 -1.42
N GLY A 112 -14.76 -1.08 -1.26
CA GLY A 112 -13.43 -1.55 -0.87
C GLY A 112 -13.44 -2.23 0.50
N THR A 113 -14.18 -1.68 1.46
CA THR A 113 -14.33 -2.26 2.81
C THR A 113 -15.12 -3.57 2.76
N VAL A 114 -16.26 -3.59 2.06
CA VAL A 114 -17.12 -4.77 1.95
C VAL A 114 -16.39 -5.92 1.26
N THR A 115 -15.72 -5.65 0.14
CA THR A 115 -14.91 -6.65 -0.58
C THR A 115 -13.79 -7.20 0.30
N SER A 116 -13.11 -6.36 1.07
CA SER A 116 -12.06 -6.80 2.01
C SER A 116 -12.58 -7.71 3.11
N ILE A 117 -13.77 -7.42 3.66
CA ILE A 117 -14.42 -8.27 4.67
C ILE A 117 -14.82 -9.61 4.06
N ILE A 118 -15.43 -9.60 2.86
CA ILE A 118 -15.82 -10.83 2.15
C ILE A 118 -14.59 -11.70 1.89
N VAL A 119 -13.51 -11.12 1.35
CA VAL A 119 -12.26 -11.84 1.09
C VAL A 119 -11.68 -12.41 2.37
N THR A 120 -11.70 -11.65 3.47
CA THR A 120 -11.25 -12.15 4.77
C THR A 120 -12.04 -13.38 5.22
N ILE A 121 -13.37 -13.36 5.10
CA ILE A 121 -14.23 -14.50 5.44
C ILE A 121 -13.92 -15.70 4.55
N VAL A 122 -13.77 -15.49 3.23
CA VAL A 122 -13.41 -16.56 2.30
C VAL A 122 -12.05 -17.15 2.64
N VAL A 123 -11.04 -16.32 2.93
CA VAL A 123 -9.71 -16.79 3.32
C VAL A 123 -9.78 -17.66 4.56
N ILE A 124 -10.50 -17.24 5.60
CA ILE A 124 -10.68 -18.04 6.82
C ILE A 124 -11.36 -19.37 6.49
N ALA A 125 -12.45 -19.35 5.72
CA ALA A 125 -13.18 -20.57 5.36
C ALA A 125 -12.30 -21.54 4.55
N MET A 126 -11.59 -21.03 3.54
CA MET A 126 -10.73 -21.82 2.68
C MET A 126 -9.50 -22.36 3.43
N ALA A 127 -8.89 -21.56 4.30
CA ALA A 127 -7.78 -21.97 5.16
C ALA A 127 -8.18 -23.09 6.13
N CYS A 128 -9.38 -23.00 6.71
CA CYS A 128 -9.92 -24.03 7.61
C CYS A 128 -10.34 -25.31 6.88
N MET A 129 -10.90 -25.20 5.67
CA MET A 129 -11.39 -26.36 4.90
C MET A 129 -10.28 -27.07 4.13
N TYR A 130 -9.26 -26.36 3.67
CA TYR A 130 -8.20 -26.85 2.80
C TYR A 130 -6.78 -26.58 3.35
N PRO A 131 -6.45 -27.01 4.59
CA PRO A 131 -5.11 -26.85 5.13
C PRO A 131 -4.10 -27.78 4.44
N ILE A 132 -2.84 -27.35 4.37
CA ILE A 132 -1.72 -28.20 3.95
C ILE A 132 -1.13 -28.88 5.19
N ARG A 133 -1.01 -30.21 5.16
CA ARG A 133 -0.35 -31.02 6.20
C ARG A 133 0.55 -32.03 5.52
N ASN A 134 1.81 -32.09 5.98
CA ASN A 134 2.86 -32.95 5.39
C ASN A 134 3.03 -32.72 3.87
N GLY A 135 2.94 -31.47 3.41
CA GLY A 135 3.09 -31.10 1.99
C GLY A 135 1.89 -31.44 1.09
N VAL A 136 0.81 -32.00 1.63
CA VAL A 136 -0.39 -32.37 0.88
C VAL A 136 -1.58 -31.51 1.35
N MET A 137 -2.43 -31.07 0.43
CA MET A 137 -3.68 -30.37 0.76
C MET A 137 -4.74 -31.37 1.21
N HIS A 138 -5.32 -31.15 2.39
CA HIS A 138 -6.36 -32.02 2.95
C HIS A 138 -7.73 -31.33 2.92
N VAL A 139 -8.78 -32.07 2.59
CA VAL A 139 -10.16 -31.54 2.56
C VAL A 139 -10.89 -31.93 3.84
N GLY A 140 -11.36 -30.94 4.60
CA GLY A 140 -12.29 -31.15 5.71
C GLY A 140 -11.74 -31.96 6.89
N SER A 141 -10.42 -31.96 7.11
CA SER A 141 -9.81 -32.86 8.10
C SER A 141 -10.14 -32.49 9.55
N THR A 142 -10.98 -33.35 10.15
CA THR A 142 -11.00 -33.72 11.58
C THR A 142 -9.76 -34.51 12.02
N ALA A 143 -8.76 -34.67 11.15
CA ALA A 143 -7.53 -35.38 11.47
C ALA A 143 -6.62 -34.52 12.34
N THR A 144 -6.60 -34.86 13.64
CA THR A 144 -5.53 -34.53 14.59
C THR A 144 -4.22 -35.15 14.13
N SER A 145 -3.57 -34.56 13.14
CA SER A 145 -2.16 -34.80 12.86
C SER A 145 -1.46 -33.45 12.81
N VAL A 146 -0.96 -33.07 13.99
CA VAL A 146 -0.04 -31.95 14.23
C VAL A 146 1.28 -32.31 13.54
N GLY A 147 1.31 -32.15 12.21
CA GLY A 147 2.54 -32.14 11.41
C GLY A 147 3.07 -30.71 11.41
N GLN A 148 4.12 -30.49 12.20
CA GLN A 148 4.76 -29.22 12.50
C GLN A 148 5.04 -28.34 11.27
N ALA A 149 4.37 -27.19 11.19
CA ALA A 149 4.89 -25.98 10.55
C ALA A 149 4.66 -24.73 11.43
N LEU A 150 4.38 -24.92 12.73
CA LEU A 150 4.44 -23.82 13.70
C LEU A 150 5.90 -23.59 14.05
N HIS A 151 6.57 -22.79 13.22
CA HIS A 151 7.82 -22.17 13.63
C HIS A 151 7.49 -21.17 14.74
N PHE A 152 7.78 -21.54 15.99
CA PHE A 152 7.65 -20.65 17.14
C PHE A 152 8.79 -19.63 17.23
N GLY A 153 9.87 -19.82 16.46
CA GLY A 153 10.99 -18.89 16.32
C GLY A 153 10.91 -18.10 15.02
N ALA A 154 11.34 -16.83 15.05
CA ALA A 154 11.50 -16.03 13.85
C ALA A 154 12.55 -16.69 12.95
N ILE A 155 12.16 -17.04 11.72
CA ILE A 155 13.10 -17.48 10.69
C ILE A 155 13.87 -16.23 10.25
N PRO A 156 15.21 -16.17 10.42
CA PRO A 156 15.96 -14.96 10.08
C PRO A 156 15.86 -14.60 8.59
N SER A 157 15.85 -15.61 7.72
CA SER A 157 15.68 -15.43 6.28
C SER A 157 14.26 -14.97 5.95
N GLY A 158 14.13 -13.81 5.30
CA GLY A 158 12.84 -13.23 4.91
C GLY A 158 12.15 -12.42 6.01
N PHE A 159 12.74 -12.32 7.21
CA PHE A 159 12.19 -11.50 8.28
C PHE A 159 12.12 -10.03 7.87
N ALA A 160 13.19 -9.46 7.32
CA ALA A 160 13.21 -8.06 6.90
C ALA A 160 12.26 -7.81 5.72
N MET A 161 12.19 -8.74 4.77
CA MET A 161 11.18 -8.68 3.69
C MET A 161 9.75 -8.68 4.23
N SER A 162 9.43 -9.56 5.19
CA SER A 162 8.10 -9.61 5.81
C SER A 162 7.75 -8.31 6.56
N LEU A 163 8.74 -7.71 7.22
CA LEU A 163 8.61 -6.40 7.87
C LEU A 163 8.37 -5.28 6.84
N SER A 164 9.04 -5.30 5.69
CA SER A 164 8.81 -4.34 4.61
C SER A 164 7.43 -4.48 3.98
N SER A 165 6.99 -5.72 3.73
CA SER A 165 5.64 -6.01 3.24
C SER A 165 4.56 -5.59 4.24
N ALA A 166 4.78 -5.87 5.53
CA ALA A 166 3.92 -5.38 6.59
C ALA A 166 3.91 -3.85 6.64
N SER A 167 5.06 -3.18 6.50
CA SER A 167 5.14 -1.72 6.43
C SER A 167 4.30 -1.18 5.28
N PHE A 168 4.43 -1.76 4.07
CA PHE A 168 3.65 -1.37 2.88
C PHE A 168 2.15 -1.38 3.17
N SER A 169 1.68 -2.37 3.91
CA SER A 169 0.26 -2.55 4.24
C SER A 169 -0.32 -1.45 5.16
N TYR A 170 0.53 -0.70 5.86
CA TYR A 170 0.12 0.38 6.77
C TYR A 170 0.41 1.79 6.24
N ILE A 171 0.65 1.96 4.94
CA ILE A 171 0.82 3.28 4.36
C ILE A 171 -0.49 4.07 4.34
N GLY A 172 -0.61 5.05 5.23
CA GLY A 172 -1.76 5.96 5.28
C GLY A 172 -1.42 7.39 5.67
N THR A 173 -0.14 7.67 5.98
CA THR A 173 0.30 8.95 6.52
C THR A 173 0.20 10.09 5.51
N THR A 174 0.39 9.79 4.21
CA THR A 174 0.37 10.78 3.12
C THR A 174 -1.01 11.38 2.87
N ILE A 175 -2.07 10.65 3.20
CA ILE A 175 -3.47 11.09 3.00
C ILE A 175 -4.09 11.70 4.27
N VAL A 176 -3.36 11.75 5.38
CA VAL A 176 -3.82 12.32 6.66
C VAL A 176 -4.39 13.73 6.48
N PRO A 177 -3.74 14.67 5.77
CA PRO A 177 -4.26 16.02 5.62
C PRO A 177 -5.61 16.09 4.89
N HIS A 178 -5.82 15.18 3.94
CA HIS A 178 -7.06 15.09 3.18
C HIS A 178 -8.18 14.45 4.00
N ILE A 179 -7.89 13.37 4.74
CA ILE A 179 -8.86 12.73 5.62
C ILE A 179 -9.32 13.73 6.69
N GLU A 180 -8.38 14.32 7.43
CA GLU A 180 -8.69 15.23 8.53
C GLU A 180 -9.41 16.50 8.04
N GLY A 181 -9.02 17.01 6.87
CA GLY A 181 -9.69 18.17 6.25
C GLY A 181 -11.10 17.90 5.76
N GLY A 182 -11.43 16.63 5.45
CA GLY A 182 -12.78 16.20 5.09
C GLY A 182 -13.68 15.89 6.29
N MET A 183 -13.15 15.90 7.51
CA MET A 183 -13.95 15.58 8.70
C MET A 183 -14.83 16.75 9.13
N ARG A 184 -16.10 16.47 9.46
CA ARG A 184 -16.97 17.44 10.12
C ARG A 184 -16.42 17.93 11.47
N ARG A 185 -15.65 17.08 12.16
CA ARG A 185 -15.04 17.31 13.47
C ARG A 185 -13.57 16.87 13.47
N PRO A 186 -12.63 17.70 12.97
CA PRO A 186 -11.21 17.36 12.85
C PRO A 186 -10.55 17.00 14.19
N GLU A 187 -11.03 17.54 15.30
CA GLU A 187 -10.57 17.22 16.66
C GLU A 187 -10.79 15.74 17.04
N SER A 188 -11.69 15.05 16.34
CA SER A 188 -11.94 13.62 16.52
C SER A 188 -11.03 12.73 15.65
N PHE A 189 -10.12 13.32 14.85
CA PHE A 189 -9.26 12.58 13.92
C PHE A 189 -8.53 11.42 14.58
N ALA A 190 -7.93 11.64 15.76
CA ALA A 190 -7.20 10.58 16.46
C ALA A 190 -8.09 9.37 16.80
N LYS A 191 -9.33 9.60 17.23
CA LYS A 191 -10.25 8.51 17.57
C LYS A 191 -10.70 7.74 16.31
N VAL A 192 -11.06 8.48 15.25
CA VAL A 192 -11.53 7.90 13.98
C VAL A 192 -10.42 7.14 13.25
N TYR A 193 -9.23 7.72 13.18
CA TYR A 193 -8.08 7.09 12.54
C TYR A 193 -7.59 5.88 13.35
N GLY A 194 -7.58 5.99 14.69
CA GLY A 194 -7.25 4.88 15.57
C GLY A 194 -8.20 3.70 15.41
N SER A 195 -9.53 3.93 15.33
CA SER A 195 -10.49 2.84 15.10
C SER A 195 -10.35 2.22 13.70
N ALA A 196 -10.06 3.03 12.68
CA ALA A 196 -9.81 2.53 11.32
C ALA A 196 -8.58 1.62 11.24
N ILE A 197 -7.43 2.06 11.77
CA ILE A 197 -6.22 1.20 11.79
C ILE A 197 -6.44 -0.02 12.69
N ALA A 198 -7.17 0.10 13.80
CA ALA A 198 -7.43 -1.06 14.67
C ALA A 198 -8.22 -2.16 13.93
N MET A 199 -9.22 -1.75 13.14
CA MET A 199 -9.96 -2.68 12.27
C MET A 199 -9.07 -3.31 11.20
N ILE A 200 -8.23 -2.52 10.52
CA ILE A 200 -7.26 -3.02 9.54
C ILE A 200 -6.29 -4.02 10.18
N ALA A 201 -5.77 -3.70 11.36
CA ALA A 201 -4.86 -4.57 12.10
C ALA A 201 -5.53 -5.89 12.51
N ALA A 202 -6.79 -5.84 12.94
CA ALA A 202 -7.55 -7.05 13.25
C ALA A 202 -7.71 -7.95 12.01
N LEU A 203 -8.09 -7.37 10.85
CA LEU A 203 -8.21 -8.12 9.59
C LEU A 203 -6.87 -8.75 9.18
N TYR A 204 -5.77 -8.00 9.25
CA TYR A 204 -4.44 -8.51 8.91
C TYR A 204 -3.98 -9.62 9.86
N VAL A 205 -4.16 -9.45 11.17
CA VAL A 205 -3.79 -10.49 12.15
C VAL A 205 -4.60 -11.76 11.90
N VAL A 206 -5.92 -11.65 11.68
CA VAL A 206 -6.77 -12.81 11.40
C VAL A 206 -6.34 -13.51 10.10
N MET A 207 -6.12 -12.77 9.01
CA MET A 207 -5.67 -13.38 7.74
C MET A 207 -4.27 -14.01 7.86
N ALA A 208 -3.31 -13.31 8.48
CA ALA A 208 -1.95 -13.81 8.62
C ALA A 208 -1.89 -15.07 9.50
N THR A 209 -2.59 -15.07 10.63
CA THR A 209 -2.59 -16.21 11.57
C THR A 209 -3.31 -17.42 10.97
N THR A 210 -4.48 -17.23 10.35
CA THR A 210 -5.22 -18.34 9.73
C THR A 210 -4.51 -18.89 8.49
N GLY A 211 -3.99 -18.01 7.63
CA GLY A 211 -3.21 -18.41 6.46
C GLY A 211 -1.95 -19.19 6.83
N TYR A 212 -1.16 -18.67 7.77
CA TYR A 212 0.06 -19.35 8.23
C TYR A 212 -0.24 -20.67 8.95
N TRP A 213 -1.32 -20.74 9.74
CA TRP A 213 -1.76 -22.00 10.35
C TRP A 213 -2.19 -23.05 9.30
N ALA A 214 -2.78 -22.62 8.19
CA ALA A 214 -3.21 -23.52 7.12
C ALA A 214 -2.05 -23.97 6.22
N TYR A 215 -1.16 -23.06 5.83
CA TYR A 215 -0.17 -23.30 4.78
C TYR A 215 1.28 -23.32 5.24
N GLY A 216 1.60 -22.73 6.40
CA GLY A 216 2.96 -22.67 6.94
C GLY A 216 3.96 -22.08 5.93
N SER A 217 5.08 -22.78 5.73
CA SER A 217 6.12 -22.42 4.75
C SER A 217 5.68 -22.57 3.28
N HIS A 218 4.54 -23.19 3.00
CA HIS A 218 3.98 -23.30 1.65
C HIS A 218 3.04 -22.15 1.28
N THR A 219 2.97 -21.11 2.11
CA THR A 219 2.16 -19.92 1.81
C THR A 219 2.65 -19.23 0.55
N LEU A 220 1.73 -18.96 -0.38
CA LEU A 220 1.98 -18.22 -1.61
C LEU A 220 1.42 -16.80 -1.49
N SER A 221 1.95 -15.89 -2.29
CA SER A 221 1.48 -14.51 -2.38
C SER A 221 1.03 -14.22 -3.82
N PRO A 222 -0.24 -13.82 -4.04
CA PRO A 222 -1.32 -13.68 -3.05
C PRO A 222 -1.82 -15.03 -2.50
N ILE A 223 -2.42 -15.02 -1.31
CA ILE A 223 -2.87 -16.23 -0.59
C ILE A 223 -3.92 -17.05 -1.37
N THR A 224 -4.66 -16.42 -2.29
CA THR A 224 -5.65 -17.13 -3.12
C THR A 224 -5.01 -18.15 -4.07
N LEU A 225 -3.69 -18.07 -4.29
CA LEU A 225 -2.93 -19.10 -5.02
C LEU A 225 -2.85 -20.42 -4.25
N ASN A 226 -2.96 -20.42 -2.92
CA ASN A 226 -3.01 -21.65 -2.12
C ASN A 226 -4.35 -22.36 -2.21
N PHE A 227 -5.42 -21.70 -2.69
CA PHE A 227 -6.76 -22.26 -2.66
C PHE A 227 -7.05 -23.13 -3.89
N PRO A 228 -7.85 -24.20 -3.74
CA PRO A 228 -8.39 -24.92 -4.88
C PRO A 228 -9.22 -23.98 -5.76
N LYS A 229 -9.22 -24.22 -7.07
CA LYS A 229 -9.95 -23.39 -8.06
C LYS A 229 -11.43 -23.76 -8.09
N ILE A 230 -12.14 -23.35 -7.04
CA ILE A 230 -13.57 -23.53 -6.83
C ILE A 230 -14.28 -22.18 -6.65
N TRP A 231 -15.62 -22.21 -6.66
CA TRP A 231 -16.46 -21.00 -6.65
C TRP A 231 -16.13 -19.98 -5.54
N PRO A 232 -15.88 -20.37 -4.27
CA PRO A 232 -15.44 -19.42 -3.23
C PRO A 232 -14.14 -18.68 -3.57
N THR A 233 -13.14 -19.40 -4.10
CA THR A 233 -11.85 -18.81 -4.52
C THR A 233 -12.07 -17.82 -5.67
N THR A 234 -12.85 -18.22 -6.68
CA THR A 234 -13.20 -17.36 -7.81
C THR A 234 -13.93 -16.10 -7.35
N MET A 235 -14.83 -16.21 -6.35
CA MET A 235 -15.49 -15.06 -5.75
C MET A 235 -14.50 -14.12 -5.04
N ALA A 236 -13.53 -14.66 -4.30
CA ALA A 236 -12.48 -13.85 -3.69
C ALA A 236 -11.62 -13.13 -4.74
N ASP A 237 -11.21 -13.83 -5.80
CA ASP A 237 -10.45 -13.24 -6.91
C ASP A 237 -11.24 -12.12 -7.61
N ILE A 238 -12.56 -12.27 -7.78
CA ILE A 238 -13.47 -11.21 -8.26
C ILE A 238 -13.48 -10.02 -7.32
N CYS A 239 -13.70 -10.25 -6.02
CA CYS A 239 -13.77 -9.19 -5.02
C CYS A 239 -12.46 -8.39 -4.96
N ILE A 240 -11.31 -9.08 -4.96
CA ILE A 240 -9.98 -8.46 -4.98
C ILE A 240 -9.79 -7.65 -6.27
N THR A 241 -10.14 -8.22 -7.42
CA THR A 241 -9.98 -7.57 -8.73
C THR A 241 -10.82 -6.28 -8.80
N ILE A 242 -12.08 -6.35 -8.40
CA ILE A 242 -12.95 -5.17 -8.30
C ILE A 242 -12.33 -4.15 -7.35
N HIS A 243 -11.95 -4.56 -6.14
CA HIS A 243 -11.34 -3.67 -5.16
C HIS A 243 -10.16 -2.87 -5.74
N VAL A 244 -9.18 -3.55 -6.33
CA VAL A 244 -7.95 -2.88 -6.81
C VAL A 244 -8.19 -2.03 -8.05
N LEU A 245 -9.09 -2.46 -8.96
CA LEU A 245 -9.43 -1.69 -10.15
C LEU A 245 -10.16 -0.37 -9.82
N PHE A 246 -10.93 -0.33 -8.73
CA PHE A 246 -11.56 0.90 -8.25
C PHE A 246 -10.68 1.71 -7.29
N ALA A 247 -9.77 1.07 -6.56
CA ALA A 247 -8.81 1.76 -5.71
C ALA A 247 -7.71 2.50 -6.52
N GLY A 248 -7.19 1.89 -7.58
CA GLY A 248 -6.15 2.48 -8.43
C GLY A 248 -6.44 3.90 -8.94
N PRO A 249 -7.64 4.17 -9.51
CA PRO A 249 -8.04 5.51 -9.90
C PRO A 249 -7.94 6.56 -8.79
N LEU A 250 -8.24 6.21 -7.54
CA LEU A 250 -8.18 7.16 -6.41
C LEU A 250 -6.73 7.60 -6.16
N TYR A 251 -5.79 6.65 -6.16
CA TYR A 251 -4.37 6.92 -6.05
C TYR A 251 -3.85 7.79 -7.20
N LEU A 252 -4.25 7.48 -8.43
CA LEU A 252 -3.82 8.22 -9.62
C LEU A 252 -4.40 9.64 -9.67
N VAL A 253 -5.65 9.84 -9.24
CA VAL A 253 -6.25 11.19 -9.14
C VAL A 253 -5.50 12.01 -8.10
N GLN A 254 -5.18 11.43 -6.95
CA GLN A 254 -4.39 12.09 -5.91
C GLN A 254 -3.03 12.55 -6.46
N MET A 255 -2.28 11.65 -7.09
CA MET A 255 -0.99 11.96 -7.70
C MET A 255 -1.11 13.04 -8.79
N ALA A 256 -2.14 12.96 -9.64
CA ALA A 256 -2.35 13.96 -10.69
C ALA A 256 -2.57 15.36 -10.10
N LEU A 257 -3.41 15.49 -9.08
CA LEU A 257 -3.66 16.75 -8.38
C LEU A 257 -2.39 17.32 -7.73
N GLU A 258 -1.56 16.45 -7.13
CA GLU A 258 -0.29 16.83 -6.53
C GLU A 258 0.70 17.39 -7.56
N VAL A 259 0.92 16.67 -8.66
CA VAL A 259 1.84 17.08 -9.73
C VAL A 259 1.35 18.38 -10.39
N GLU A 260 0.04 18.50 -10.63
CA GLU A 260 -0.57 19.68 -11.23
C GLU A 260 -0.40 20.94 -10.36
N SER A 261 -0.54 20.77 -9.04
CA SER A 261 -0.32 21.83 -8.06
C SER A 261 1.15 22.28 -8.06
N GLY A 262 2.08 21.33 -7.97
CA GLY A 262 3.52 21.63 -7.89
C GLY A 262 4.13 22.26 -9.16
N LEU A 263 3.56 21.96 -10.34
CA LEU A 263 3.98 22.55 -11.62
C LEU A 263 3.20 23.81 -12.00
N GLU A 264 2.30 24.28 -11.11
CA GLU A 264 1.43 25.43 -11.33
C GLU A 264 0.67 25.38 -12.67
N ILE A 265 0.21 24.18 -13.05
CA ILE A 265 -0.32 23.92 -14.39
C ILE A 265 -1.57 24.75 -14.67
N SER A 266 -2.37 25.03 -13.64
CA SER A 266 -3.55 25.90 -13.71
C SER A 266 -3.23 27.33 -14.18
N LYS A 267 -1.99 27.80 -14.01
CA LYS A 267 -1.55 29.14 -14.45
C LYS A 267 -1.10 29.19 -15.91
N LYS A 268 -0.91 28.04 -16.57
CA LYS A 268 -0.32 27.95 -17.93
C LYS A 268 -1.35 28.18 -19.07
N GLY A 269 -2.60 28.51 -18.75
CA GLY A 269 -3.68 28.74 -19.71
C GLY A 269 -4.38 27.45 -20.18
N LYS A 270 -5.65 27.56 -20.58
CA LYS A 270 -6.57 26.40 -20.76
C LYS A 270 -6.09 25.32 -21.74
N ARG A 271 -5.42 25.70 -22.83
CA ARG A 271 -4.91 24.74 -23.84
C ARG A 271 -3.67 24.00 -23.34
N ALA A 272 -2.69 24.74 -22.83
CA ALA A 272 -1.47 24.15 -22.28
C ALA A 272 -1.77 23.29 -21.06
N GLU A 273 -2.69 23.73 -20.19
CA GLU A 273 -3.18 22.95 -19.06
C GLU A 273 -3.73 21.58 -19.51
N ARG A 274 -4.60 21.55 -20.54
CA ARG A 274 -5.15 20.29 -21.06
C ARG A 274 -4.05 19.36 -21.60
N ILE A 275 -3.09 19.91 -22.34
CA ILE A 275 -1.97 19.13 -22.89
C ILE A 275 -1.10 18.56 -21.77
N TRP A 276 -0.70 19.38 -20.81
CA TRP A 276 0.13 18.96 -19.68
C TRP A 276 -0.54 17.87 -18.85
N ARG A 277 -1.83 18.04 -18.54
CA ARG A 277 -2.62 17.02 -17.83
C ARG A 277 -2.64 15.69 -18.58
N LEU A 278 -2.84 15.74 -19.90
CA LEU A 278 -2.82 14.54 -20.74
C LEU A 278 -1.44 13.88 -20.75
N CYS A 279 -0.36 14.66 -20.92
CA CYS A 279 1.01 14.18 -20.89
C CYS A 279 1.38 13.51 -19.57
N ILE A 280 1.01 14.12 -18.44
CA ILE A 280 1.28 13.56 -17.10
C ILE A 280 0.54 12.22 -16.94
N ARG A 281 -0.74 12.15 -17.32
CA ARG A 281 -1.55 10.94 -17.16
C ARG A 281 -1.07 9.80 -18.06
N ILE A 282 -0.78 10.08 -19.34
CA ILE A 282 -0.22 9.09 -20.27
C ILE A 282 1.17 8.65 -19.80
N GLY A 283 2.04 9.62 -19.44
CA GLY A 283 3.38 9.32 -18.95
C GLY A 283 3.35 8.43 -17.71
N THR A 284 2.45 8.71 -16.77
CA THR A 284 2.28 7.87 -15.56
C THR A 284 1.81 6.46 -15.92
N ALA A 285 0.81 6.33 -16.81
CA ALA A 285 0.32 5.03 -17.25
C ALA A 285 1.43 4.19 -17.90
N LEU A 286 2.28 4.81 -18.73
CA LEU A 286 3.42 4.15 -19.37
C LEU A 286 4.48 3.72 -18.36
N VAL A 287 4.79 4.55 -17.37
CA VAL A 287 5.76 4.20 -16.31
C VAL A 287 5.23 3.04 -15.46
N ILE A 288 3.94 3.06 -15.10
CA ILE A 288 3.31 1.96 -14.37
C ILE A 288 3.40 0.66 -15.16
N LEU A 289 3.02 0.68 -16.45
CA LEU A 289 3.13 -0.49 -17.31
C LEU A 289 4.56 -1.00 -17.43
N ALA A 290 5.52 -0.10 -17.65
CA ALA A 290 6.92 -0.47 -17.74
C ALA A 290 7.43 -1.12 -16.45
N LEU A 291 7.06 -0.59 -15.29
CA LEU A 291 7.44 -1.13 -13.99
C LEU A 291 6.82 -2.51 -13.75
N SER A 292 5.53 -2.66 -14.04
CA SER A 292 4.80 -3.93 -13.86
C SER A 292 5.28 -5.04 -14.82
N GLU A 293 5.67 -4.69 -16.05
CA GLU A 293 6.30 -5.63 -17.00
C GLU A 293 7.73 -6.00 -16.58
N ALA A 294 8.49 -5.02 -16.09
CA ALA A 294 9.87 -5.24 -15.68
C ALA A 294 9.95 -6.12 -14.44
N LEU A 295 9.03 -5.97 -13.48
CA LEU A 295 8.99 -6.73 -12.23
C LEU A 295 7.62 -7.39 -12.05
N PRO A 296 7.32 -8.50 -12.75
CA PRO A 296 6.01 -9.16 -12.67
C PRO A 296 5.83 -10.02 -11.39
N PHE A 297 6.65 -9.80 -10.37
CA PHE A 297 6.65 -10.53 -9.10
C PHE A 297 5.90 -9.72 -8.04
N PHE A 298 4.66 -10.12 -7.75
CA PHE A 298 3.75 -9.36 -6.89
C PHE A 298 4.30 -9.10 -5.47
N ASP A 299 4.85 -10.12 -4.81
CA ASP A 299 5.41 -10.04 -3.46
C ASP A 299 6.71 -9.23 -3.42
N ASP A 300 7.59 -9.43 -4.40
CA ASP A 300 8.87 -8.73 -4.48
C ASP A 300 8.64 -7.23 -4.73
N VAL A 301 7.69 -6.84 -5.59
CA VAL A 301 7.36 -5.43 -5.83
C VAL A 301 6.76 -4.77 -4.57
N ILE A 302 5.87 -5.46 -3.85
CA ILE A 302 5.33 -4.96 -2.56
C ILE A 302 6.48 -4.69 -1.58
N SER A 303 7.37 -5.67 -1.43
CA SER A 303 8.50 -5.56 -0.51
C SER A 303 9.47 -4.47 -0.92
N LEU A 304 9.74 -4.31 -2.22
CA LEU A 304 10.65 -3.30 -2.77
C LEU A 304 10.10 -1.89 -2.54
N ILE A 305 8.84 -1.65 -2.92
CA ILE A 305 8.20 -0.35 -2.74
C ILE A 305 8.10 -0.04 -1.24
N GLY A 306 7.63 -0.98 -0.44
CA GLY A 306 7.56 -0.84 1.02
C GLY A 306 8.92 -0.51 1.66
N ALA A 307 9.99 -1.17 1.24
CA ALA A 307 11.32 -0.93 1.77
C ALA A 307 11.94 0.38 1.28
N LEU A 308 11.56 0.89 0.11
CA LEU A 308 12.12 2.09 -0.51
C LEU A 308 11.37 3.38 -0.13
N THR A 309 10.04 3.38 -0.15
CA THR A 309 9.22 4.60 -0.04
C THR A 309 8.75 4.87 1.38
N ASN A 310 8.27 3.85 2.09
CA ASN A 310 7.72 4.00 3.44
C ASN A 310 8.69 4.56 4.49
N PRO A 311 9.99 4.23 4.49
CA PRO A 311 10.96 4.81 5.43
C PRO A 311 10.97 6.33 5.34
N VAL A 312 10.88 6.83 4.10
CA VAL A 312 10.83 8.26 3.83
C VAL A 312 9.46 8.85 4.19
N LEU A 313 8.38 8.23 3.73
CA LEU A 313 7.03 8.81 3.84
C LEU A 313 6.40 8.65 5.24
N ILE A 314 6.60 7.52 5.91
CA ILE A 314 5.97 7.18 7.18
C ILE A 314 6.86 7.58 8.36
N TYR A 315 8.19 7.42 8.26
CA TYR A 315 9.10 7.64 9.39
C TYR A 315 9.85 8.96 9.27
N LEU A 316 10.67 9.13 8.23
CA LEU A 316 11.52 10.31 8.09
C LEU A 316 10.71 11.59 7.97
N THR A 317 9.73 11.62 7.08
CA THR A 317 8.97 12.84 6.77
C THR A 317 8.21 13.39 7.97
N PRO A 318 7.34 12.62 8.65
CA PRO A 318 6.57 13.15 9.77
C PRO A 318 7.46 13.57 10.94
N ILE A 319 8.48 12.76 11.25
CA ILE A 319 9.37 12.99 12.39
C ILE A 319 10.26 14.20 12.15
N ALA A 320 10.92 14.28 10.99
CA ALA A 320 11.79 15.40 10.65
C ALA A 320 11.01 16.71 10.55
N CYS A 321 9.84 16.70 9.90
CA CYS A 321 8.98 17.88 9.82
C CYS A 321 8.49 18.32 11.20
N TYR A 322 8.08 17.39 12.06
CA TYR A 322 7.63 17.72 13.41
C TYR A 322 8.71 18.38 14.25
N ILE A 323 9.92 17.80 14.26
CA ILE A 323 11.06 18.34 15.00
C ILE A 323 11.43 19.73 14.48
N LYS A 324 11.42 19.91 13.16
CA LYS A 324 11.77 21.17 12.52
C LYS A 324 10.74 22.27 12.77
N LEU A 325 9.45 21.97 12.62
CA LEU A 325 8.35 22.93 12.78
C LEU A 325 8.10 23.28 14.25
N LYS A 326 8.13 22.28 15.16
CA LYS A 326 7.95 22.53 16.59
C LYS A 326 9.17 23.20 17.23
N GLY A 327 10.35 22.94 16.67
CA GLY A 327 11.64 23.38 17.18
C GLY A 327 12.20 22.39 18.21
N TRP A 328 13.47 22.01 18.02
CA TRP A 328 14.17 21.02 18.85
C TRP A 328 14.09 21.29 20.36
N ARG A 329 14.22 22.57 20.75
CA ARG A 329 14.20 23.00 22.16
C ARG A 329 12.82 22.93 22.80
N ASN A 330 11.75 22.91 22.01
CA ASN A 330 10.38 22.84 22.49
C ASN A 330 9.87 21.39 22.63
N CYS A 331 10.68 20.40 22.24
CA CYS A 331 10.39 18.99 22.44
C CYS A 331 10.97 18.51 23.77
N SER A 332 10.16 17.80 24.56
CA SER A 332 10.66 17.09 25.73
C SER A 332 11.72 16.06 25.30
N ARG A 333 12.78 15.89 26.11
CA ARG A 333 13.88 14.96 25.83
C ARG A 333 13.38 13.53 25.61
N LEU A 334 12.36 13.11 26.36
CA LEU A 334 11.74 11.78 26.21
C LEU A 334 11.02 11.64 24.87
N THR A 335 10.27 12.67 24.46
CA THR A 335 9.58 12.68 23.15
C THR A 335 10.59 12.61 22.01
N LEU A 336 11.65 13.41 22.10
CA LEU A 336 12.70 13.44 21.10
C LEU A 336 13.43 12.09 20.99
N ALA A 337 13.79 11.49 22.12
CA ALA A 337 14.41 10.16 22.15
C ALA A 337 13.49 9.10 21.51
N GLY A 338 12.19 9.11 21.86
CA GLY A 338 11.21 8.21 21.26
C GLY A 338 11.11 8.39 19.74
N LEU A 339 11.02 9.63 19.25
CA LEU A 339 10.97 9.92 17.82
C LEU A 339 12.23 9.46 17.07
N LEU A 340 13.42 9.69 17.64
CA LEU A 340 14.67 9.25 17.03
C LEU A 340 14.79 7.72 17.01
N LEU A 341 14.35 7.03 18.07
CA LEU A 341 14.31 5.57 18.10
C LEU A 341 13.38 5.00 17.02
N LEU A 342 12.19 5.61 16.84
CA LEU A 342 11.26 5.22 15.78
C LEU A 342 11.87 5.41 14.38
N LEU A 343 12.59 6.51 14.18
CA LEU A 343 13.27 6.78 12.92
C LEU A 343 14.37 5.76 12.64
N ILE A 344 15.24 5.48 13.63
CA ILE A 344 16.31 4.50 13.51
C ILE A 344 15.74 3.11 13.21
N PHE A 345 14.69 2.71 13.94
CA PHE A 345 14.01 1.45 13.71
C PHE A 345 13.51 1.32 12.26
N GLY A 346 12.81 2.35 11.75
CA GLY A 346 12.31 2.35 10.37
C GLY A 346 13.42 2.25 9.32
N LEU A 347 14.53 2.97 9.53
CA LEU A 347 15.70 2.94 8.62
C LEU A 347 16.41 1.59 8.64
N VAL A 348 16.53 0.95 9.80
CA VAL A 348 17.16 -0.37 9.92
C VAL A 348 16.32 -1.43 9.21
N VAL A 349 15.01 -1.45 9.47
CA VAL A 349 14.09 -2.40 8.82
C VAL A 349 14.09 -2.22 7.30
N SER A 350 14.08 -0.97 6.83
CA SER A 350 14.21 -0.64 5.41
C SER A 350 15.50 -1.15 4.79
N GLY A 351 16.65 -0.88 5.44
CA GLY A 351 17.96 -1.23 4.91
C GLY A 351 18.08 -2.74 4.70
N PHE A 352 17.72 -3.53 5.71
CA PHE A 352 17.70 -4.99 5.58
C PHE A 352 16.65 -5.46 4.56
N GLY A 353 15.45 -4.87 4.55
CA GLY A 353 14.40 -5.24 3.63
C GLY A 353 14.72 -4.94 2.17
N LEU A 354 15.48 -3.87 1.88
CA LEU A 354 15.97 -3.56 0.54
C LEU A 354 16.99 -4.60 0.07
N VAL A 355 17.93 -4.98 0.95
CA VAL A 355 18.95 -6.00 0.62
C VAL A 355 18.27 -7.33 0.31
N ASP A 356 17.42 -7.82 1.21
CA ASP A 356 16.70 -9.09 1.02
C ASP A 356 15.86 -9.09 -0.27
N THR A 357 15.12 -8.01 -0.52
CA THR A 357 14.27 -7.90 -1.73
C THR A 357 15.11 -7.87 -3.01
N ILE A 358 16.22 -7.14 -3.03
CA ILE A 358 17.09 -7.08 -4.21
C ILE A 358 17.71 -8.46 -4.49
N GLU A 359 18.17 -9.16 -3.45
CA GLU A 359 18.71 -10.51 -3.60
C GLU A 359 17.67 -11.47 -4.19
N ASP A 360 16.43 -11.41 -3.73
CA ASP A 360 15.38 -12.30 -4.21
C ASP A 360 14.90 -11.96 -5.63
N ILE A 361 14.83 -10.68 -5.99
CA ILE A 361 14.60 -10.25 -7.39
C ILE A 361 15.72 -10.79 -8.30
N VAL A 362 16.99 -10.67 -7.88
CA VAL A 362 18.13 -11.18 -8.65
C VAL A 362 18.07 -12.70 -8.81
N LYS A 363 17.68 -13.43 -7.76
CA LYS A 363 17.47 -14.89 -7.84
C LYS A 363 16.33 -15.24 -8.79
N ALA A 364 15.21 -14.51 -8.72
CA ALA A 364 14.05 -14.72 -9.58
C ALA A 364 14.42 -14.55 -11.07
N PHE A 365 15.17 -13.50 -11.43
CA PHE A 365 15.64 -13.32 -12.80
C PHE A 365 16.65 -14.38 -13.28
N LYS A 366 17.41 -14.97 -12.35
CA LYS A 366 18.34 -16.06 -12.64
C LYS A 366 17.64 -17.43 -12.73
N GLY A 367 16.32 -17.51 -12.50
CA GLY A 367 15.57 -18.77 -12.45
C GLY A 367 15.96 -19.64 -11.26
N ALA A 368 16.47 -19.05 -10.18
CA ALA A 368 16.98 -19.74 -9.00
C ALA A 368 15.98 -19.82 -7.84
N ARG A 369 14.68 -19.57 -8.10
CA ARG A 369 13.58 -19.56 -7.13
C ARG A 369 12.45 -20.45 -7.58
#